data_AF-A0A358KKG5-F1
#
_entry.id   AF-A0A358KKG5-F1
#
_cell.length_a   1.000
_cell.length_b   1.000
_cell.length_c   1.000
_cell.angle_alpha   90.00
_cell.angle_beta   90.00
_cell.angle_gamma   90.00
#
_symmetry.space_group_name_H-M   'P 1'
#
loop_
_entity.id
_entity.type
_entity.pdbx_description
1 polymer ?
#
loop_
_entity_poly.entity_id
_entity_poly.type
_entity_poly.pdbx_seq_one_letter_code
_entity_poly.pdbx_strand_id
1 'polypeptide(L)'
;MKNRTPQGFTLIELLVVIAIIAILAGLLLPALARAKSKAKGVACMNNMKQIGLAHTFYKDANEGEFVQLAKLEYASPDAIVPGNHKWWPDLLQKVLGKNTQIHSCPSLQHASRFGIGMNHPELGRWLEDPRVVT
;
A
#
# COMPACT_ATOMS: atom_id res chain seq x y z
N MET A 1 -33.58 18.80 -48.90
CA MET A 1 -32.74 18.39 -47.76
C MET A 1 -31.48 19.25 -47.77
N LYS A 2 -31.32 20.16 -46.78
CA LYS A 2 -30.24 21.16 -46.78
C LYS A 2 -29.02 20.57 -46.09
N ASN A 3 -28.03 20.13 -46.87
CA ASN A 3 -26.77 19.58 -46.36
C ASN A 3 -26.00 20.67 -45.60
N ARG A 4 -25.89 20.53 -44.28
CA ARG A 4 -25.03 21.39 -43.47
C ARG A 4 -23.60 20.86 -43.62
N THR A 5 -22.73 21.66 -44.24
CA THR A 5 -21.29 21.38 -44.23
C THR A 5 -20.74 21.55 -42.81
N PRO A 6 -19.97 20.58 -42.29
CA PRO A 6 -19.37 20.72 -40.97
C PRO A 6 -18.35 21.89 -40.99
N GLN A 7 -18.49 22.82 -40.05
CA GLN A 7 -17.48 23.84 -39.81
C GLN A 7 -16.24 23.14 -39.21
N GLY A 8 -15.09 23.31 -39.87
CA GLY A 8 -13.81 22.77 -39.39
C GLY A 8 -13.32 23.53 -38.16
N PHE A 9 -12.73 22.80 -37.22
CA PHE A 9 -12.10 23.36 -36.03
C PHE A 9 -10.90 24.23 -36.43
N THR A 10 -10.79 25.45 -35.90
CA THR A 10 -9.62 26.29 -36.18
C THR A 10 -8.43 25.84 -35.32
N LEU A 11 -7.21 25.99 -35.84
CA LEU A 11 -5.99 25.68 -35.07
C LEU A 11 -5.90 26.48 -33.76
N ILE A 12 -6.41 27.71 -33.75
CA ILE A 12 -6.39 28.61 -32.59
C ILE A 12 -7.31 28.10 -31.48
N GLU A 13 -8.52 27.64 -31.83
CA GLU A 13 -9.45 27.06 -30.85
C GLU A 13 -8.84 25.82 -30.19
N LEU A 14 -8.16 24.97 -30.96
CA LEU A 14 -7.50 23.78 -30.41
C LEU A 14 -6.35 24.18 -29.48
N LEU A 15 -5.56 25.19 -29.86
CA LEU A 15 -4.39 25.63 -29.13
C LEU A 15 -4.76 26.28 -27.79
N VAL A 16 -5.81 27.08 -27.74
CA VAL A 16 -6.32 27.66 -26.48
C VAL A 16 -6.79 26.57 -25.51
N VAL A 17 -7.47 25.54 -26.01
CA VAL A 17 -8.00 24.45 -25.16
C VAL A 17 -6.86 23.67 -24.52
N ILE A 18 -5.83 23.28 -25.28
CA ILE A 18 -4.69 22.56 -24.71
C ILE A 18 -3.91 23.43 -23.71
N ALA A 19 -3.82 24.75 -23.95
CA ALA A 19 -3.15 25.68 -23.04
C ALA A 19 -3.88 25.74 -21.68
N ILE A 20 -5.22 25.83 -21.69
CA ILE A 20 -6.02 25.84 -20.46
C ILE A 20 -5.89 24.50 -19.72
N ILE A 21 -5.96 23.36 -20.43
CA ILE A 21 -5.77 22.03 -19.82
C ILE A 21 -4.39 21.91 -19.17
N ALA A 22 -3.33 22.42 -19.81
CA ALA A 22 -1.98 22.38 -19.27
C ALA A 22 -1.84 23.18 -17.97
N ILE A 23 -2.44 24.37 -17.89
CA ILE A 23 -2.45 25.18 -16.66
C ILE A 23 -3.19 24.46 -15.53
N LEU A 24 -4.39 23.94 -15.82
CA LEU A 24 -5.19 23.21 -14.83
C LEU A 24 -4.48 21.94 -14.35
N ALA A 25 -3.89 21.17 -15.26
CA ALA A 25 -3.12 19.97 -14.93
C ALA A 25 -1.89 20.31 -14.07
N GLY A 26 -1.18 21.40 -14.38
CA GLY A 26 -0.01 21.87 -13.62
C GLY A 26 -0.32 22.15 -12.14
N LEU A 27 -1.51 22.66 -11.84
CA LEU A 27 -1.96 22.89 -10.47
C LEU A 27 -2.45 21.61 -9.76
N LEU A 28 -3.00 20.65 -10.52
CA LEU A 28 -3.55 19.40 -9.97
C LEU A 28 -2.48 18.35 -9.67
N LEU A 29 -1.42 18.25 -10.47
CA LEU A 29 -0.35 17.26 -10.30
C LEU A 29 0.31 17.25 -8.90
N PRO A 30 0.73 18.39 -8.31
CA PRO A 30 1.33 18.38 -6.97
C PRO A 30 0.33 18.01 -5.87
N ALA A 31 -0.92 18.43 -5.99
CA ALA A 31 -1.98 18.05 -5.06
C ALA A 31 -2.29 16.55 -5.14
N LEU A 32 -2.37 15.99 -6.35
CA LEU A 32 -2.60 14.57 -6.59
C LEU A 32 -1.44 13.70 -6.09
N ALA A 33 -0.19 14.14 -6.26
CA ALA A 33 0.98 13.44 -5.74
C ALA A 33 0.92 13.31 -4.19
N ARG A 34 0.55 14.39 -3.50
CA ARG A 34 0.36 14.39 -2.03
C ARG A 34 -0.86 13.55 -1.60
N ALA A 35 -1.96 13.60 -2.35
CA ALA A 35 -3.12 12.76 -2.07
C ALA A 35 -2.79 11.27 -2.22
N LYS A 36 -2.03 10.91 -3.26
CA LYS A 36 -1.59 9.53 -3.51
C LYS A 36 -0.67 9.01 -2.41
N SER A 37 0.25 9.82 -1.89
CA SER A 37 1.11 9.40 -0.77
C SER A 37 0.30 9.15 0.50
N LYS A 38 -0.66 10.04 0.83
CA LYS A 38 -1.58 9.84 1.96
C LYS A 38 -2.44 8.58 1.81
N ALA A 39 -2.96 8.33 0.60
CA ALA A 39 -3.77 7.14 0.33
C ALA A 39 -2.98 5.84 0.55
N LYS A 40 -1.70 5.80 0.17
CA LYS A 40 -0.81 4.68 0.47
C LYS A 40 -0.64 4.47 1.99
N GLY A 41 -0.51 5.56 2.76
CA GLY A 41 -0.44 5.51 4.22
C GLY A 41 -1.70 4.91 4.86
N VAL A 42 -2.88 5.33 4.39
CA VAL A 42 -4.17 4.79 4.83
C VAL A 42 -4.28 3.28 4.58
N ALA A 43 -3.82 2.81 3.41
CA ALA A 43 -3.79 1.38 3.11
C ALA A 43 -2.91 0.61 4.10
N CYS A 44 -1.72 1.13 4.44
CA CYS A 44 -0.85 0.50 5.44
C CYS A 44 -1.49 0.46 6.83
N MET A 45 -2.14 1.54 7.27
CA MET A 45 -2.85 1.57 8.55
C MET A 45 -3.99 0.56 8.60
N ASN A 46 -4.73 0.39 7.50
CA ASN A 46 -5.79 -0.60 7.43
C ASN A 46 -5.24 -2.04 7.51
N ASN A 47 -4.10 -2.30 6.87
CA ASN A 47 -3.42 -3.59 6.96
C ASN A 47 -2.95 -3.88 8.40
N MET A 48 -2.34 -2.91 9.08
CA MET A 48 -1.93 -3.05 10.49
C MET A 48 -3.13 -3.31 11.40
N LYS A 49 -4.25 -2.62 11.17
CA LYS A 49 -5.49 -2.86 11.92
C LYS A 49 -6.01 -4.28 11.74
N GLN A 50 -6.01 -4.80 10.51
CA GLN A 50 -6.43 -6.18 10.24
C GLN A 50 -5.56 -7.20 10.98
N ILE A 51 -4.24 -6.99 11.00
CA ILE A 51 -3.31 -7.88 11.72
C ILE A 51 -3.49 -7.77 13.24
N GLY A 52 -3.67 -6.56 13.79
CA GLY A 52 -3.95 -6.39 15.23
C GLY A 52 -5.24 -7.07 15.66
N LEU A 53 -6.29 -7.00 14.84
CA LEU A 53 -7.52 -7.77 15.05
C LEU A 53 -7.25 -9.28 14.95
N ALA A 54 -6.44 -9.71 14.00
CA ALA A 54 -6.08 -11.12 13.87
C ALA A 54 -5.29 -11.66 15.08
N HIS A 55 -4.42 -10.86 15.70
CA HIS A 55 -3.78 -11.22 16.96
C HIS A 55 -4.80 -11.39 18.10
N THR A 56 -5.82 -10.56 18.14
CA THR A 56 -6.88 -10.65 19.15
C THR A 56 -7.70 -11.93 18.95
N PHE A 57 -8.13 -12.21 17.72
CA PHE A 57 -8.84 -13.46 17.42
C PHE A 57 -7.98 -14.71 17.62
N TYR A 58 -6.67 -14.63 17.32
CA TYR A 58 -5.76 -15.73 17.62
C TYR A 58 -5.70 -15.98 19.13
N LYS A 59 -5.57 -14.91 19.94
CA LYS A 59 -5.57 -15.01 21.39
C LYS A 59 -6.84 -15.70 21.91
N ASP A 60 -8.00 -15.29 21.41
CA ASP A 60 -9.29 -15.86 21.82
C ASP A 60 -9.41 -17.34 21.42
N ALA A 61 -8.82 -17.74 20.30
CA ALA A 61 -8.83 -19.12 19.82
C ALA A 61 -7.76 -20.03 20.47
N ASN A 62 -6.76 -19.46 21.15
CA ASN A 62 -5.64 -20.21 21.76
C ASN A 62 -5.57 -19.96 23.28
N GLU A 63 -6.72 -19.98 23.97
CA GLU A 63 -6.80 -19.93 25.44
C GLU A 63 -6.08 -18.73 26.08
N GLY A 64 -6.00 -17.59 25.38
CA GLY A 64 -5.34 -16.40 25.88
C GLY A 64 -3.85 -16.28 25.51
N GLU A 65 -3.28 -17.25 24.80
CA GLU A 65 -1.90 -17.17 24.32
C GLU A 65 -1.74 -16.16 23.18
N PHE A 66 -0.74 -15.29 23.30
CA PHE A 66 -0.36 -14.39 22.22
C PHE A 66 0.41 -15.13 21.12
N VAL A 67 0.34 -14.59 19.90
CA VAL A 67 1.12 -15.11 18.76
C VAL A 67 2.61 -14.99 19.07
N GLN A 68 3.29 -16.12 19.03
CA GLN A 68 4.75 -16.18 19.15
C GLN A 68 5.41 -15.78 17.84
N LEU A 69 6.65 -15.28 17.91
CA LEU A 69 7.43 -14.91 16.73
C LEU A 69 7.59 -16.11 15.76
N ALA A 70 7.90 -17.29 16.31
CA ALA A 70 7.97 -18.54 15.59
C ALA A 70 7.70 -19.72 16.52
N LYS A 71 7.13 -20.81 16.00
CA LYS A 71 7.05 -22.12 16.66
C LYS A 71 8.07 -23.07 16.03
N LEU A 72 8.72 -23.89 16.86
CA LEU A 72 9.68 -24.92 16.44
C LEU A 72 8.98 -26.14 15.80
N GLU A 73 8.16 -25.88 14.78
CA GLU A 73 7.41 -26.87 14.02
C GLU A 73 7.63 -26.64 12.52
N TYR A 74 7.71 -27.72 11.74
CA TYR A 74 7.83 -27.60 10.28
C TYR A 74 6.67 -26.80 9.69
N ALA A 75 7.00 -25.85 8.82
CA ALA A 75 6.02 -25.08 8.09
C ALA A 75 5.26 -25.99 7.11
N SER A 76 3.97 -25.71 6.92
CA SER A 76 3.18 -26.37 5.87
C SER A 76 3.81 -26.08 4.50
N PRO A 77 3.71 -26.97 3.50
CA PRO A 77 4.09 -26.66 2.12
C PRO A 77 3.42 -25.39 1.57
N ASP A 78 2.24 -25.06 2.11
CA ASP A 78 1.45 -23.87 1.78
C ASP A 78 1.75 -22.64 2.67
N ALA A 79 2.81 -22.69 3.46
CA ALA A 79 3.20 -21.58 4.32
C ALA A 79 3.62 -20.36 3.48
N ILE A 80 3.29 -19.18 4.00
CA ILE A 80 3.80 -17.89 3.50
C ILE A 80 5.33 -17.88 3.61
N VAL A 81 5.86 -18.53 4.65
CA VAL A 81 7.29 -18.61 4.94
C VAL A 81 7.74 -20.07 4.92
N PRO A 82 8.27 -20.57 3.80
CA PRO A 82 8.78 -21.93 3.76
C PRO A 82 10.01 -22.06 4.67
N GLY A 83 10.07 -23.13 5.46
CA GLY A 83 11.20 -23.38 6.35
C GLY A 83 10.91 -24.45 7.41
N ASN A 84 11.87 -24.62 8.31
CA ASN A 84 11.79 -25.61 9.38
C ASN A 84 10.93 -25.14 10.58
N HIS A 85 10.45 -23.91 10.54
CA HIS A 85 9.72 -23.25 11.62
C HIS A 85 8.48 -22.53 11.07
N LYS A 86 7.38 -22.57 11.81
CA LYS A 86 6.18 -21.78 11.52
C LYS A 86 6.37 -20.37 12.07
N TRP A 87 6.38 -19.38 11.20
CA TRP A 87 6.50 -17.98 11.60
C TRP A 87 5.15 -17.38 11.96
N TRP A 88 5.17 -16.27 12.70
CA TRP A 88 3.96 -15.54 13.11
C TRP A 88 2.92 -15.29 11.99
N PRO A 89 3.27 -15.00 10.70
CA PRO A 89 2.28 -14.82 9.65
C PRO A 89 1.52 -16.12 9.35
N ASP A 90 2.22 -17.24 9.38
CA ASP A 90 1.65 -18.57 9.16
C ASP A 90 0.73 -18.98 10.32
N LEU A 91 1.07 -18.58 11.53
CA LEU A 91 0.21 -18.79 12.71
C LEU A 91 -1.11 -18.02 12.59
N LEU A 92 -1.09 -16.85 11.96
CA LEU A 92 -2.27 -16.02 11.72
C LEU A 92 -3.04 -16.38 10.44
N GLN A 93 -2.54 -17.32 9.63
CA GLN A 93 -3.14 -17.68 8.35
C GLN A 93 -4.60 -18.15 8.48
N LYS A 94 -4.98 -18.75 9.62
CA LYS A 94 -6.36 -19.16 9.89
C LYS A 94 -7.33 -17.97 9.98
N VAL A 95 -6.85 -16.82 10.43
CA VAL A 95 -7.66 -15.61 10.66
C VAL A 95 -7.53 -14.62 9.49
N LEU A 96 -6.32 -14.41 8.97
CA LEU A 96 -6.05 -13.47 7.88
C LEU A 96 -6.23 -14.08 6.49
N GLY A 97 -6.33 -15.41 6.41
CA GLY A 97 -6.28 -16.15 5.15
C GLY A 97 -4.87 -16.20 4.55
N LYS A 98 -4.76 -16.69 3.32
CA LYS A 98 -3.48 -16.82 2.59
C LYS A 98 -3.03 -15.52 1.89
N ASN A 99 -3.64 -14.38 2.21
CA ASN A 99 -3.38 -13.13 1.50
C ASN A 99 -2.11 -12.44 2.01
N THR A 100 -1.04 -12.51 1.22
CA THR A 100 0.26 -11.91 1.56
C THR A 100 0.30 -10.38 1.40
N GLN A 101 -0.70 -9.76 0.79
CA GLN A 101 -0.75 -8.30 0.59
C GLN A 101 -0.97 -7.53 1.89
N ILE A 102 -1.57 -8.17 2.90
CA ILE A 102 -1.81 -7.57 4.22
C ILE A 102 -0.48 -7.32 4.95
N HIS A 103 0.55 -8.13 4.67
CA HIS A 103 1.89 -7.96 5.22
C HIS A 103 2.75 -6.95 4.44
N SER A 104 2.21 -6.38 3.36
CA SER A 104 2.90 -5.37 2.55
C SER A 104 2.33 -3.97 2.80
N CYS A 105 3.20 -2.97 2.86
CA CYS A 105 2.81 -1.57 2.96
C CYS A 105 3.27 -0.81 1.71
N PRO A 106 2.34 -0.29 0.87
CA PRO A 106 2.69 0.40 -0.38
C PRO A 106 3.40 1.76 -0.18
N SER A 107 3.51 2.23 1.07
CA SER A 107 4.26 3.44 1.42
C SER A 107 5.77 3.20 1.61
N LEU A 108 6.19 1.94 1.80
CA LEU A 108 7.60 1.57 1.92
C LEU A 108 8.22 1.43 0.53
N GLN A 109 9.24 2.24 0.23
CA GLN A 109 10.06 2.05 -0.97
C GLN A 109 11.06 0.92 -0.68
N HIS A 110 11.08 -0.14 -1.51
CA HIS A 110 11.91 -1.34 -1.33
C HIS A 110 11.51 -2.28 -0.18
N ALA A 111 10.21 -2.43 0.10
CA ALA A 111 9.76 -3.48 1.02
C ALA A 111 9.96 -4.86 0.38
N SER A 112 10.86 -5.66 0.96
CA SER A 112 10.81 -7.10 0.80
C SER A 112 9.43 -7.59 1.25
N ARG A 113 8.83 -8.53 0.52
CA ARG A 113 7.45 -9.03 0.70
C ARG A 113 7.12 -9.54 2.11
N PHE A 114 8.14 -9.69 2.95
CA PHE A 114 8.07 -10.14 4.32
C PHE A 114 7.82 -9.04 5.35
N GLY A 115 7.96 -7.75 4.95
CA GLY A 115 7.48 -6.57 5.64
C GLY A 115 7.34 -6.67 7.17
N ILE A 116 8.40 -7.00 7.89
CA ILE A 116 8.46 -6.86 9.37
C ILE A 116 8.60 -5.35 9.74
N GLY A 117 7.91 -4.49 9.00
CA GLY A 117 7.83 -3.03 9.18
C GLY A 117 6.47 -2.65 9.73
N MET A 118 5.91 -3.51 10.57
CA MET A 118 4.66 -3.25 11.24
C MET A 118 4.96 -2.49 12.53
N ASN A 119 4.50 -1.24 12.55
CA ASN A 119 4.37 -0.37 13.72
C ASN A 119 5.48 0.69 13.96
N HIS A 120 6.50 0.83 13.11
CA HIS A 120 7.43 1.98 13.21
C HIS A 120 7.90 2.50 11.83
N PRO A 121 7.13 3.39 11.16
CA PRO A 121 7.63 4.12 10.00
C PRO A 121 8.90 4.97 10.31
N GLU A 122 9.10 5.35 11.57
CA GLU A 122 10.27 6.05 12.12
C GLU A 122 11.56 5.21 12.19
N LEU A 123 11.49 3.87 12.20
CA LEU A 123 12.66 3.00 12.19
C LEU A 123 13.00 2.46 10.79
N GLY A 124 12.09 2.64 9.82
CA GLY A 124 12.26 2.35 8.40
C GLY A 124 12.56 3.61 7.56
N ARG A 125 13.33 4.54 8.12
CA ARG A 125 14.00 5.68 7.45
C ARG A 125 13.21 6.37 6.32
N TRP A 126 12.34 7.30 6.70
CA TRP A 126 12.42 8.66 6.13
C TRP A 126 13.14 9.55 7.14
N LEU A 127 14.47 9.46 7.17
CA LEU A 127 15.22 10.69 7.39
C LEU A 127 15.16 11.38 6.04
N GLU A 128 14.27 12.36 5.90
CA GLU A 128 14.55 13.47 5.01
C GLU A 128 15.93 13.97 5.42
N ASP A 129 16.97 13.65 4.65
CA ASP A 129 18.18 14.43 4.71
C ASP A 129 17.77 15.82 4.20
N PRO A 130 17.88 16.89 5.02
CA PRO A 130 17.55 18.24 4.59
C PRO A 130 18.38 18.72 3.38
N ARG A 131 19.39 17.94 2.96
CA ARG A 131 20.29 18.23 1.83
C ARG A 131 19.81 17.71 0.47
N VAL A 132 18.65 17.07 0.36
CA VAL A 132 18.11 16.56 -0.94
C VAL A 132 16.95 17.43 -1.46
N VAL A 133 16.76 18.60 -0.88
CA VAL A 133 15.91 19.68 -1.43
C VAL A 133 16.78 20.90 -1.72
N THR A 134 17.70 20.74 -2.67
CA THR A 134 18.34 21.83 -3.41
C THR A 134 18.45 21.42 -4.86
#